data_AF-M7TRC6-F1
#
_entry.id   AF-M7TRC6-F1
#
_cell.length_a   1.000
_cell.length_b   1.000
_cell.length_c   1.000
_cell.angle_alpha   90.00
_cell.angle_beta   90.00
_cell.angle_gamma   90.00
#
_symmetry.space_group_name_H-M   'P 1'
#
loop_
_entity.id
_entity.type
_entity.pdbx_description
1 polymer ?
#
loop_
_entity_poly.entity_id
_entity_poly.type
_entity_poly.pdbx_seq_one_letter_code
_entity_poly.pdbx_strand_id
1 'polypeptide(L)'
;MLFGTARSERHLQVSAGRLVRWLRYKHRIYADADGLLGPNERKKKLRRKAKRAKLLGTMGTDDYDDGIKTGWVCVNLGTIGRSGGESTVVAEDGRVAGFGVAQSGSTIVVQIMTESRRAELNLETLWKNTLDPPSVEESQPPRKELGKPREERLLTNLHPLERAMLGSSPTRPVARNNRTRDPSFGQASFYSTIPAKSSAVDATDPLRDLSRENVSRVLTYDANQKIRVLELLRARLSELPPIDARRAVGGSLATRATTPFLQLFERACKHLPPSQTWEYRLAIQARSRVFLDDARALLREMRTSGIAASRDQHLQLLTCVLGAQEGSPWDRSALALDVLRTMQQRGQGLLANDVVAALIEGKMASHWRRADHEAVERLRQLAVQADLPCMDEPLLMRLMVAYARRGYWDGIWDAWRMPARHMRPRSPALYRLMFSLAADSKNAFLCTLVARQCFQEMIAEHPPVWPVPGSELRDALMDCIHVADSQAKRIAAATRPDAKGVGAALANREFVKIIHVLQNMR
;
A
#
# COMPACT_ATOMS: atom_id res chain seq x y z
N MET A 1 -27.65 2.75 14.84
CA MET A 1 -27.19 2.16 16.11
C MET A 1 -28.39 2.01 17.03
N LEU A 2 -28.42 0.95 17.85
CA LEU A 2 -29.46 0.75 18.87
C LEU A 2 -28.87 1.00 20.25
N PHE A 3 -29.47 1.89 21.03
CA PHE A 3 -29.07 2.19 22.40
C PHE A 3 -30.03 1.53 23.40
N GLY A 4 -29.49 0.80 24.37
CA GLY A 4 -30.26 0.14 25.41
C GLY A 4 -29.74 0.48 26.80
N THR A 5 -30.66 0.67 27.75
CA THR A 5 -30.34 0.92 29.16
C THR A 5 -30.49 -0.34 29.99
N ALA A 6 -29.48 -0.63 30.80
CA ALA A 6 -29.48 -1.69 31.78
C ALA A 6 -29.66 -1.14 33.19
N ARG A 7 -30.49 -1.82 34.01
CA ARG A 7 -30.75 -1.47 35.41
C ARG A 7 -29.51 -1.46 36.30
N SER A 8 -28.50 -2.28 35.99
CA SER A 8 -27.25 -2.38 36.73
C SER A 8 -26.17 -3.03 35.87
N GLU A 9 -24.90 -2.94 36.28
CA GLU A 9 -23.77 -3.59 35.59
C GLU A 9 -23.92 -5.12 35.51
N ARG A 10 -24.46 -5.74 36.56
CA ARG A 10 -24.76 -7.18 36.56
C ARG A 10 -25.84 -7.51 35.54
N HIS A 11 -26.89 -6.68 35.47
CA HIS A 11 -27.95 -6.83 34.47
C HIS A 11 -27.40 -6.65 33.04
N LEU A 12 -26.49 -5.70 32.84
CA LEU A 12 -25.81 -5.45 31.57
C LEU A 12 -25.02 -6.68 31.09
N GLN A 13 -24.13 -7.23 31.91
CA GLN A 13 -23.31 -8.40 31.58
C GLN A 13 -24.17 -9.63 31.23
N VAL A 14 -25.23 -9.88 32.01
CA VAL A 14 -26.15 -11.01 31.74
C VAL A 14 -26.94 -10.78 30.45
N SER A 15 -27.46 -9.57 30.23
CA SER A 15 -28.29 -9.25 29.07
C SER A 15 -27.48 -9.28 27.77
N ALA A 16 -26.29 -8.68 27.76
CA ALA A 16 -25.39 -8.72 26.61
C ALA A 16 -24.93 -10.15 26.30
N GLY A 17 -24.56 -10.93 27.32
CA GLY A 17 -24.22 -12.34 27.13
C GLY A 17 -25.41 -13.18 26.62
N ARG A 18 -26.63 -12.89 27.05
CA ARG A 18 -27.85 -13.55 26.53
C ARG A 18 -28.10 -13.17 25.08
N LEU A 19 -27.93 -11.90 24.72
CA LEU A 19 -28.10 -11.39 23.36
C LEU A 19 -27.14 -12.07 22.37
N VAL A 20 -25.84 -12.13 22.69
CA VAL A 20 -24.84 -12.80 21.83
C VAL A 20 -25.16 -14.28 21.63
N ARG A 21 -25.55 -14.99 22.70
CA ARG A 21 -25.94 -16.41 22.59
C ARG A 21 -27.21 -16.59 21.78
N TRP A 22 -28.19 -15.71 21.96
CA TRP A 22 -29.45 -15.74 21.23
C TRP A 22 -29.24 -15.49 19.72
N LEU A 23 -28.41 -14.50 19.37
CA LEU A 23 -28.01 -14.22 17.98
C LEU A 23 -27.31 -15.42 17.33
N ARG A 24 -26.39 -16.07 18.07
CA ARG A 24 -25.67 -17.26 17.59
C ARG A 24 -26.60 -18.46 17.40
N TYR A 25 -27.52 -18.70 18.32
CA TYR A 25 -28.39 -19.87 18.28
C TYR A 25 -29.52 -19.71 17.27
N LYS A 26 -30.25 -18.58 17.30
CA LYS A 26 -31.45 -18.37 16.49
C LYS A 26 -31.14 -17.88 15.08
N HIS A 27 -30.15 -17.00 14.92
CA HIS A 27 -29.85 -16.34 13.66
C HIS A 27 -28.49 -16.73 13.06
N ARG A 28 -27.71 -17.60 13.72
CA ARG A 28 -26.35 -18.00 13.30
C ARG A 28 -25.41 -16.80 13.06
N ILE A 29 -25.68 -15.67 13.69
CA ILE A 29 -24.85 -14.47 13.61
C ILE A 29 -23.82 -14.53 14.74
N TYR A 30 -22.55 -14.42 14.36
CA TYR A 30 -21.43 -14.31 15.31
C TYR A 30 -21.18 -12.83 15.57
N ALA A 31 -21.79 -12.31 16.64
CA ALA A 31 -21.61 -10.93 17.07
C ALA A 31 -20.41 -10.81 18.03
N ASP A 32 -19.63 -9.74 17.86
CA ASP A 32 -18.53 -9.39 18.75
C ASP A 32 -19.03 -8.43 19.82
N ALA A 33 -18.86 -8.80 21.09
CA ALA A 33 -19.33 -8.02 22.24
C ALA A 33 -18.14 -7.43 23.00
N ASP A 34 -17.80 -6.19 22.68
CA ASP A 34 -16.75 -5.44 23.36
C ASP A 34 -17.24 -4.98 24.75
N GLY A 35 -16.43 -5.25 25.78
CA GLY A 35 -16.80 -5.09 27.19
C GLY A 35 -17.47 -6.31 27.86
N LEU A 36 -17.78 -7.37 27.11
CA LEU A 36 -18.31 -8.61 27.69
C LEU A 36 -17.15 -9.55 28.10
N LEU A 37 -17.02 -9.82 29.41
CA LEU A 37 -15.94 -10.67 29.90
C LEU A 37 -16.34 -12.15 29.87
N GLY A 38 -15.49 -13.01 29.29
CA GLY A 38 -15.74 -14.45 29.23
C GLY A 38 -15.74 -15.13 30.61
N PRO A 39 -16.41 -16.30 30.79
CA PRO A 39 -16.42 -17.02 32.08
C PRO A 39 -15.01 -17.35 32.60
N ASN A 40 -14.12 -17.78 31.71
CA ASN A 40 -12.73 -18.13 32.05
C ASN A 40 -11.88 -16.90 32.34
N GLU A 41 -12.12 -15.79 31.64
CA GLU A 41 -11.43 -14.53 31.83
C GLU A 41 -11.80 -13.90 33.15
N ARG A 42 -13.10 -13.89 33.50
CA ARG A 42 -13.59 -13.47 34.81
C ARG A 42 -13.00 -14.31 35.92
N LYS A 43 -12.99 -15.64 35.77
CA LYS A 43 -12.37 -16.55 36.75
C LYS A 43 -10.87 -16.26 36.91
N LYS A 44 -10.16 -15.96 35.83
CA LYS A 44 -8.74 -15.60 35.85
C LYS A 44 -8.50 -14.27 36.57
N LYS A 45 -9.30 -13.23 36.28
CA LYS A 45 -9.21 -11.92 36.96
C LYS A 45 -9.54 -12.04 38.45
N LEU A 46 -10.60 -12.75 38.82
CA LEU A 46 -10.96 -13.00 40.23
C LEU A 46 -9.89 -13.78 40.98
N ARG A 47 -9.30 -14.82 40.36
CA ARG A 47 -8.18 -15.56 40.96
C ARG A 47 -6.97 -14.67 41.20
N ARG A 48 -6.65 -13.77 40.27
CA ARG A 48 -5.55 -12.81 40.42
C ARG A 48 -5.84 -11.82 41.55
N LYS A 49 -7.06 -11.28 41.63
CA LYS A 49 -7.49 -10.39 42.72
C LYS A 49 -7.39 -11.09 44.09
N ALA A 50 -7.91 -12.32 44.20
CA ALA A 50 -7.83 -13.11 45.42
C ALA A 50 -6.38 -13.45 45.82
N LYS A 51 -5.51 -13.80 44.85
CA LYS A 51 -4.09 -14.03 45.12
C LYS A 51 -3.38 -12.76 45.61
N ARG A 52 -3.69 -11.60 45.03
CA ARG A 52 -3.14 -10.31 45.48
C ARG A 52 -3.60 -9.97 46.91
N ALA A 53 -4.89 -10.13 47.19
CA ALA A 53 -5.44 -9.91 48.53
C ALA A 53 -4.82 -10.86 49.58
N LYS A 54 -4.55 -12.13 49.21
CA LYS A 54 -3.87 -13.09 50.09
C LYS A 54 -2.42 -12.70 50.40
N LEU A 55 -1.73 -12.07 49.45
CA LEU A 55 -0.29 -11.80 49.53
C LEU A 55 0.03 -10.43 50.15
N LEU A 56 -0.83 -9.42 49.92
CA LEU A 56 -0.66 -8.05 50.42
C LEU A 56 -1.54 -7.73 51.65
N GLY A 57 -2.35 -8.68 52.10
CA GLY A 57 -3.42 -8.43 53.07
C GLY A 57 -4.53 -7.53 52.49
N THR A 58 -5.51 -7.16 53.32
CA THR A 58 -6.65 -6.31 52.91
C THR A 58 -6.24 -4.93 52.39
N MET A 59 -4.98 -4.52 52.60
CA MET A 59 -4.40 -3.25 52.14
C MET A 59 -4.24 -3.15 50.61
N GLY A 60 -4.34 -4.27 49.87
CA GLY A 60 -4.31 -4.29 48.40
C GLY A 60 -5.69 -4.45 47.73
N THR A 61 -6.78 -4.17 48.48
CA THR A 61 -8.15 -4.28 47.97
C THR A 61 -8.75 -2.95 47.52
N ASP A 62 -7.90 -1.93 47.33
CA ASP A 62 -8.35 -0.64 46.82
C ASP A 62 -9.19 -0.85 45.55
N ASP A 63 -10.41 -0.32 45.58
CA ASP A 63 -11.49 -0.52 44.60
C ASP A 63 -11.20 0.23 43.27
N TYR A 64 -9.93 0.51 42.98
CA TYR A 64 -9.46 1.05 41.71
C TYR A 64 -9.73 0.02 40.61
N ASP A 65 -10.41 0.49 39.56
CA ASP A 65 -10.94 -0.26 38.43
C ASP A 65 -10.27 -1.63 38.17
N ASP A 66 -10.89 -2.70 38.68
CA ASP A 66 -10.41 -4.07 38.47
C ASP A 66 -10.54 -4.55 37.01
N GLY A 67 -11.17 -3.74 36.14
CA GLY A 67 -11.58 -4.14 34.79
C GLY A 67 -12.52 -5.35 34.78
N ILE A 68 -13.21 -5.60 35.89
CA ILE A 68 -14.25 -6.65 36.04
C ILE A 68 -15.64 -6.02 35.92
N LYS A 69 -15.82 -4.82 36.47
CA LYS A 69 -17.02 -4.01 36.36
C LYS A 69 -16.92 -3.19 35.07
N THR A 70 -17.98 -3.19 34.27
CA THR A 70 -18.04 -2.40 33.03
C THR A 70 -19.42 -1.78 32.93
N GLY A 71 -19.50 -0.46 32.78
CA GLY A 71 -20.77 0.27 32.62
C GLY A 71 -21.30 0.29 31.18
N TRP A 72 -20.55 -0.24 30.21
CA TRP A 72 -20.87 -0.19 28.78
C TRP A 72 -20.42 -1.49 28.08
N VAL A 73 -21.29 -2.02 27.21
CA VAL A 73 -21.00 -3.16 26.34
C VAL A 73 -21.50 -2.83 24.93
N CYS A 74 -20.63 -2.96 23.94
CA CYS A 74 -20.93 -2.73 22.53
C CYS A 74 -21.00 -4.08 21.79
N VAL A 75 -22.19 -4.46 21.33
CA VAL A 75 -22.41 -5.68 20.56
C VAL A 75 -22.51 -5.32 19.08
N ASN A 76 -21.47 -5.64 18.31
CA ASN A 76 -21.43 -5.44 16.88
C ASN A 76 -21.89 -6.72 16.16
N LEU A 77 -23.01 -6.65 15.43
CA LEU A 77 -23.56 -7.79 14.68
C LEU A 77 -22.90 -7.96 13.30
N GLY A 78 -22.01 -7.03 12.93
CA GLY A 78 -21.45 -6.96 11.59
C GLY A 78 -22.46 -6.43 10.56
N THR A 79 -22.05 -6.49 9.30
CA THR A 79 -22.84 -6.01 8.17
C THR A 79 -23.79 -7.11 7.70
N ILE A 80 -25.09 -6.93 7.98
CA ILE A 80 -26.15 -7.88 7.62
C ILE A 80 -26.86 -7.37 6.36
N GLY A 81 -27.26 -8.30 5.49
CA GLY A 81 -27.92 -7.96 4.23
C GLY A 81 -26.92 -7.57 3.15
N ARG A 82 -25.98 -8.47 2.84
CA ARG A 82 -25.24 -8.46 1.56
C ARG A 82 -26.22 -8.74 0.41
N SER A 83 -27.08 -7.77 0.13
CA SER A 83 -27.83 -7.70 -1.11
C SER A 83 -26.83 -7.33 -2.19
N GLY A 84 -26.78 -8.10 -3.28
CA GLY A 84 -26.01 -7.79 -4.48
C GLY A 84 -26.60 -6.60 -5.23
N GLY A 85 -26.73 -5.46 -4.57
CA GLY A 85 -26.91 -4.18 -5.24
C GLY A 85 -25.54 -3.75 -5.75
N GLU A 86 -25.34 -3.84 -7.06
CA GLU A 86 -24.26 -3.11 -7.73
C GLU A 86 -24.47 -1.62 -7.46
N SER A 87 -23.79 -1.10 -6.44
CA SER A 87 -23.60 0.33 -6.29
C SER A 87 -22.13 0.63 -6.54
N THR A 88 -21.87 1.30 -7.66
CA THR A 88 -20.59 1.94 -7.91
C THR A 88 -20.45 3.07 -6.89
N VAL A 89 -19.39 3.03 -6.08
CA VAL A 89 -19.03 4.19 -5.25
C VAL A 89 -18.58 5.28 -6.21
N VAL A 90 -19.47 6.23 -6.46
CA VAL A 90 -19.14 7.49 -7.11
C VAL A 90 -18.81 8.45 -5.97
N ALA A 91 -17.54 8.86 -5.87
CA ALA A 91 -17.17 9.97 -5.01
C ALA A 91 -17.85 11.26 -5.52
N GLU A 92 -17.92 12.29 -4.69
CA GLU A 92 -18.52 13.62 -4.99
C GLU A 92 -17.91 14.36 -6.22
N ASP A 93 -16.95 13.73 -6.91
CA ASP A 93 -16.23 14.19 -8.11
C ASP A 93 -16.45 13.26 -9.35
N GLY A 94 -17.49 12.42 -9.37
CA GLY A 94 -17.89 11.64 -10.55
C GLY A 94 -16.93 10.53 -11.00
N ARG A 95 -15.82 10.29 -10.29
CA ARG A 95 -14.83 9.25 -10.61
C ARG A 95 -15.06 7.99 -9.79
N VAL A 96 -15.13 6.85 -10.49
CA VAL A 96 -15.19 5.50 -9.91
C VAL A 96 -13.80 5.18 -9.34
N ALA A 97 -13.64 5.32 -8.02
CA ALA A 97 -12.40 5.01 -7.32
C ALA A 97 -12.60 3.82 -6.39
N GLY A 98 -12.02 2.66 -6.75
CA GLY A 98 -11.87 1.52 -5.84
C GLY A 98 -12.18 0.17 -6.49
N PHE A 99 -11.23 -0.78 -6.40
CA PHE A 99 -11.53 -2.19 -6.61
C PHE A 99 -12.32 -2.70 -5.40
N GLY A 100 -13.63 -2.81 -5.58
CA GLY A 100 -14.56 -3.31 -4.59
C GLY A 100 -15.90 -2.63 -4.78
N VAL A 101 -16.93 -3.40 -5.15
CA VAL A 101 -18.32 -2.94 -5.10
C VAL A 101 -18.58 -2.48 -3.67
N ALA A 102 -19.09 -1.27 -3.44
CA ALA A 102 -19.64 -0.96 -2.13
C ALA A 102 -20.84 -1.88 -1.94
N GLN A 103 -20.59 -2.96 -1.21
CA GLN A 103 -21.66 -3.81 -0.74
C GLN A 103 -22.41 -2.97 0.29
N SER A 104 -23.48 -2.30 -0.17
CA SER A 104 -24.43 -1.63 0.70
C SER A 104 -25.02 -2.70 1.62
N GLY A 105 -24.56 -2.72 2.86
CA GLY A 105 -25.10 -3.58 3.89
C GLY A 105 -25.40 -2.75 5.12
N SER A 106 -26.42 -3.17 5.86
CA SER A 106 -26.79 -2.50 7.09
C SER A 106 -25.94 -3.06 8.23
N THR A 107 -25.06 -2.25 8.79
CA THR A 107 -24.31 -2.61 9.99
C THR A 107 -25.15 -2.31 11.22
N ILE A 108 -25.52 -3.35 11.96
CA ILE A 108 -26.31 -3.21 13.18
C ILE A 108 -25.36 -3.26 14.38
N VAL A 109 -25.30 -2.17 15.13
CA VAL A 109 -24.54 -2.08 16.38
C VAL A 109 -25.53 -1.84 17.51
N VAL A 110 -25.48 -2.69 18.53
CA VAL A 110 -26.30 -2.59 19.75
C VAL A 110 -25.41 -2.20 20.92
N GLN A 111 -25.59 -0.99 21.42
CA GLN A 111 -24.85 -0.46 22.56
C GLN A 111 -25.74 -0.52 23.79
N ILE A 112 -25.33 -1.31 24.78
CA ILE A 112 -26.05 -1.47 26.04
C ILE A 112 -25.19 -0.85 27.15
N MET A 113 -25.78 0.01 27.97
CA MET A 113 -25.07 0.78 28.99
C MET A 113 -25.91 0.96 30.25
N THR A 114 -25.27 1.26 31.38
CA THR A 114 -25.96 1.73 32.58
C THR A 114 -26.39 3.18 32.42
N GLU A 115 -27.42 3.60 33.17
CA GLU A 115 -27.94 4.98 33.09
C GLU A 115 -26.85 6.03 33.35
N SER A 116 -26.04 5.81 34.39
CA SER A 116 -24.91 6.68 34.72
C SER A 116 -23.91 6.80 33.55
N ARG A 117 -23.53 5.68 32.93
CA ARG A 117 -22.56 5.68 31.82
C ARG A 117 -23.16 6.24 30.52
N ARG A 118 -24.48 6.15 30.33
CA ARG A 118 -25.20 6.74 29.19
C ARG A 118 -25.20 8.26 29.24
N ALA A 119 -25.47 8.83 30.42
CA ALA A 119 -25.42 10.26 30.64
C ALA A 119 -24.00 10.83 30.44
N GLU A 120 -22.97 10.10 30.88
CA GLU A 120 -21.57 10.51 30.75
C GLU A 120 -21.08 10.50 29.29
N LEU A 121 -21.34 9.43 28.54
CA LEU A 121 -20.84 9.29 27.17
C LEU A 121 -21.69 10.05 26.13
N ASN A 122 -23.00 10.20 26.39
CA ASN A 122 -23.97 10.91 25.56
C ASN A 122 -23.84 10.66 24.05
N LEU A 123 -23.63 9.41 23.65
CA LEU A 123 -23.37 9.03 22.26
C LEU A 123 -24.56 9.33 21.35
N GLU A 124 -25.79 9.40 21.88
CA GLU A 124 -26.97 9.73 21.10
C GLU A 124 -26.93 11.14 20.51
N THR A 125 -26.47 12.13 21.28
CA THR A 125 -26.33 13.50 20.77
C THR A 125 -25.20 13.58 19.76
N LEU A 126 -24.09 12.87 20.01
CA LEU A 126 -22.96 12.79 19.08
C LEU A 126 -23.38 12.22 17.72
N TRP A 127 -24.11 11.09 17.71
CA TRP A 127 -24.60 10.48 16.47
C TRP A 127 -25.71 11.31 15.81
N LYS A 128 -26.57 11.98 16.59
CA LYS A 128 -27.56 12.94 16.04
C LYS A 128 -26.89 14.13 15.37
N ASN A 129 -25.88 14.74 15.98
CA ASN A 129 -25.14 15.87 15.39
C ASN A 129 -24.35 15.46 14.14
N THR A 130 -23.98 14.19 14.04
CA THR A 130 -23.31 13.63 12.85
C THR A 130 -24.31 13.38 11.72
N LEU A 131 -25.56 13.06 12.06
CA LEU A 131 -26.64 12.87 11.08
C LEU A 131 -27.23 14.20 10.60
N ASP A 132 -27.44 15.13 11.54
CA ASP A 132 -27.97 16.47 11.32
C ASP A 132 -26.88 17.49 11.73
N PRO A 133 -25.94 17.85 10.83
CA PRO A 133 -24.97 18.88 11.13
C PRO A 133 -25.72 20.21 11.40
N PRO A 134 -25.47 20.90 12.53
CA PRO A 134 -26.19 22.12 12.85
C PRO A 134 -25.87 23.18 11.79
N SER A 135 -26.91 23.68 11.12
CA SER A 135 -26.88 24.88 10.30
C SER A 135 -26.61 26.09 11.20
N VAL A 136 -25.33 26.39 11.44
CA VAL A 136 -24.89 27.66 12.03
C VAL A 136 -25.00 28.73 10.94
N GLU A 137 -26.24 29.16 10.69
CA GLU A 137 -26.57 30.48 10.16
C GLU A 137 -26.73 31.42 11.35
N GLU A 138 -25.67 32.09 11.79
CA GLU A 138 -25.71 33.42 12.43
C GLU A 138 -24.31 33.85 12.90
N SER A 139 -23.45 34.18 11.94
CA SER A 139 -22.44 35.26 12.08
C SER A 139 -21.65 35.45 10.78
N GLN A 140 -22.34 35.78 9.67
CA GLN A 140 -21.74 36.45 8.51
C GLN A 140 -22.80 37.29 7.78
N PRO A 141 -22.51 38.55 7.37
CA PRO A 141 -23.22 39.24 6.29
C PRO A 141 -22.51 38.99 4.93
N PRO A 142 -23.17 39.30 3.79
CA PRO A 142 -24.03 38.41 3.04
C PRO A 142 -23.31 37.73 1.85
N ARG A 143 -23.65 36.48 1.53
CA ARG A 143 -23.29 35.84 0.25
C ARG A 143 -24.53 35.66 -0.62
N LYS A 144 -24.46 36.25 -1.82
CA LYS A 144 -25.43 36.15 -2.91
C LYS A 144 -25.61 34.69 -3.38
N GLU A 145 -26.84 34.39 -3.77
CA GLU A 145 -27.33 33.15 -4.36
C GLU A 145 -26.55 32.70 -5.62
N LEU A 146 -26.28 31.40 -5.71
CA LEU A 146 -25.97 30.61 -6.92
C LEU A 146 -25.95 29.13 -6.47
N GLY A 147 -26.68 28.14 -7.00
CA GLY A 147 -27.20 27.92 -8.35
C GLY A 147 -26.52 26.70 -8.97
N LYS A 148 -27.22 25.54 -9.03
CA LYS A 148 -27.02 24.36 -9.91
C LYS A 148 -25.63 23.65 -9.91
N PRO A 149 -25.52 22.38 -10.37
CA PRO A 149 -24.51 21.42 -9.89
C PRO A 149 -23.08 21.79 -10.30
N ARG A 150 -22.15 21.60 -9.37
CA ARG A 150 -20.78 22.13 -9.37
C ARG A 150 -19.74 21.10 -9.84
N GLU A 151 -20.11 20.11 -10.65
CA GLU A 151 -19.14 19.16 -11.24
C GLU A 151 -18.62 19.60 -12.62
N GLU A 152 -19.33 20.46 -13.35
CA GLU A 152 -18.82 21.00 -14.64
C GLU A 152 -17.93 22.23 -14.48
N ARG A 153 -17.86 22.85 -13.28
CA ARG A 153 -17.12 24.11 -13.05
C ARG A 153 -15.68 23.98 -12.56
N LEU A 154 -15.23 22.79 -12.14
CA LEU A 154 -13.84 22.59 -11.72
C LEU A 154 -12.88 22.34 -12.90
N LEU A 155 -13.40 22.02 -14.09
CA LEU A 155 -12.60 21.96 -15.33
C LEU A 155 -12.55 23.31 -16.06
N THR A 156 -13.43 24.26 -15.76
CA THR A 156 -13.53 25.53 -16.49
C THR A 156 -12.64 26.65 -15.92
N ASN A 157 -12.20 26.56 -14.67
CA ASN A 157 -11.34 27.59 -14.02
C ASN A 157 -9.94 27.07 -13.61
N LEU A 158 -9.42 26.04 -14.28
CA LEU A 158 -8.02 25.64 -14.09
C LEU A 158 -7.10 26.72 -14.67
N HIS A 159 -6.08 27.10 -13.91
CA HIS A 159 -5.04 28.01 -14.41
C HIS A 159 -4.39 27.36 -15.65
N PRO A 160 -3.98 28.12 -16.70
CA PRO A 160 -3.39 27.55 -17.92
C PRO A 160 -2.28 26.51 -17.67
N LEU A 161 -1.52 26.69 -16.58
CA LEU A 161 -0.50 25.76 -16.08
C LEU A 161 -1.03 24.40 -15.61
N GLU A 162 -2.16 24.39 -14.91
CA GLU A 162 -2.77 23.17 -14.38
C GLU A 162 -3.37 22.32 -15.51
N ARG A 163 -3.98 22.97 -16.52
CA ARG A 163 -4.46 22.30 -17.73
C ARG A 163 -3.34 21.64 -18.52
N ALA A 164 -2.21 22.32 -18.68
CA ALA A 164 -1.05 21.77 -19.39
C ALA A 164 -0.45 20.56 -18.68
N MET A 165 -0.37 20.60 -17.34
CA MET A 165 0.14 19.47 -16.54
C MET A 165 -0.77 18.25 -16.63
N LEU A 166 -2.09 18.45 -16.54
CA LEU A 166 -3.09 17.38 -16.64
C LEU A 166 -3.23 16.80 -18.06
N GLY A 167 -2.94 17.58 -19.10
CA GLY A 167 -3.03 17.16 -20.51
C GLY A 167 -1.88 16.26 -20.99
N SER A 168 -0.77 16.18 -20.26
CA SER A 168 0.46 15.46 -20.66
C SER A 168 0.48 13.96 -20.31
N SER A 169 -0.68 13.30 -20.29
CA SER A 169 -0.77 11.85 -20.01
C SER A 169 -0.54 11.02 -21.29
N PRO A 170 0.35 10.01 -21.30
CA PRO A 170 0.70 9.31 -22.53
C PRO A 170 -0.43 8.36 -22.94
N THR A 171 -1.26 8.78 -23.89
CA THR A 171 -2.04 7.85 -24.70
C THR A 171 -1.11 7.22 -25.73
N ARG A 172 -1.00 5.88 -25.65
CA ARG A 172 -0.17 5.04 -26.50
C ARG A 172 -0.55 5.25 -27.99
N PRO A 173 0.37 5.61 -28.90
CA PRO A 173 0.00 5.82 -30.30
C PRO A 173 -0.22 4.47 -30.98
N VAL A 174 -1.43 4.24 -31.49
CA VAL A 174 -1.72 3.18 -32.45
C VAL A 174 -1.23 3.66 -33.82
N ALA A 175 -0.22 2.97 -34.35
CA ALA A 175 0.30 3.23 -35.69
C ALA A 175 -0.79 2.95 -36.73
N ARG A 176 -1.10 3.95 -37.56
CA ARG A 176 -1.81 3.71 -38.83
C ARG A 176 -1.08 4.46 -39.94
N ASN A 177 -0.46 3.68 -40.81
CA ASN A 177 0.12 4.12 -42.07
C ASN A 177 -0.94 4.83 -42.91
N ASN A 178 -0.58 5.98 -43.48
CA ASN A 178 -0.90 6.26 -44.88
C ASN A 178 0.15 7.22 -45.45
N ARG A 179 0.80 6.77 -46.52
CA ARG A 179 1.70 7.54 -47.38
C ARG A 179 0.88 8.12 -48.52
N THR A 180 0.98 9.42 -48.78
CA THR A 180 0.82 9.97 -50.14
C THR A 180 1.74 11.17 -50.35
N ARG A 181 2.38 11.16 -51.52
CA ARG A 181 3.27 12.14 -52.14
C ARG A 181 2.59 13.50 -52.34
N ASP A 182 3.20 14.59 -51.87
CA ASP A 182 3.87 15.67 -52.62
C ASP A 182 3.44 16.05 -54.07
N PRO A 183 3.68 17.32 -54.51
CA PRO A 183 2.63 18.33 -54.72
C PRO A 183 2.76 19.06 -56.09
N SER A 184 1.88 20.02 -56.41
CA SER A 184 2.21 21.14 -57.33
C SER A 184 1.13 22.23 -57.50
N PHE A 185 1.63 23.49 -57.49
CA PHE A 185 1.22 24.70 -58.22
C PHE A 185 -0.11 25.46 -57.93
N GLY A 186 0.04 26.76 -57.59
CA GLY A 186 -0.58 27.86 -58.36
C GLY A 186 -1.66 28.74 -57.69
N GLN A 187 -1.23 29.89 -57.14
CA GLN A 187 -1.85 31.24 -57.19
C GLN A 187 -3.28 31.58 -56.68
N ALA A 188 -3.30 32.71 -55.96
CA ALA A 188 -4.28 33.83 -55.95
C ALA A 188 -5.51 33.85 -55.00
N SER A 189 -5.33 34.64 -53.93
CA SER A 189 -6.10 35.85 -53.58
C SER A 189 -7.47 35.81 -52.86
N PHE A 190 -7.52 36.65 -51.81
CA PHE A 190 -8.65 37.36 -51.17
C PHE A 190 -9.57 36.67 -50.15
N TYR A 191 -10.01 37.53 -49.23
CA TYR A 191 -10.39 37.32 -47.83
C TYR A 191 -11.84 36.88 -47.58
N SER A 192 -11.98 36.06 -46.53
CA SER A 192 -13.04 36.05 -45.51
C SER A 192 -14.48 35.62 -45.87
N THR A 193 -14.88 34.47 -45.30
CA THR A 193 -15.95 34.35 -44.28
C THR A 193 -15.89 32.94 -43.66
N ILE A 194 -15.78 32.88 -42.34
CA ILE A 194 -15.77 31.67 -41.47
C ILE A 194 -17.23 31.09 -41.49
N PRO A 195 -17.52 29.76 -41.43
CA PRO A 195 -17.02 28.87 -40.37
C PRO A 195 -16.80 27.36 -40.65
N ALA A 196 -15.97 26.80 -39.75
CA ALA A 196 -15.97 25.43 -39.24
C ALA A 196 -15.50 24.30 -40.16
N LYS A 197 -14.28 23.79 -39.89
CA LYS A 197 -14.08 22.40 -39.45
C LYS A 197 -12.64 22.15 -39.01
N SER A 198 -12.53 21.81 -37.72
CA SER A 198 -11.61 20.80 -37.16
C SER A 198 -10.42 20.38 -38.01
N SER A 199 -9.25 20.94 -37.72
CA SER A 199 -7.97 20.33 -38.11
C SER A 199 -7.16 20.02 -36.87
N ALA A 200 -6.83 18.73 -36.78
CA ALA A 200 -5.84 18.08 -35.94
C ALA A 200 -4.79 19.03 -35.36
N VAL A 201 -4.79 19.15 -34.03
CA VAL A 201 -3.66 19.70 -33.28
C VAL A 201 -2.63 18.59 -33.22
N ASP A 202 -1.49 18.82 -33.87
CA ASP A 202 -0.25 18.09 -33.65
C ASP A 202 -0.02 17.87 -32.15
N ALA A 203 0.42 16.67 -31.76
CA ALA A 203 0.77 16.34 -30.40
C ALA A 203 2.04 17.10 -29.97
N THR A 204 1.94 18.41 -29.77
CA THR A 204 2.94 19.23 -29.09
C THR A 204 2.71 19.12 -27.59
N ASP A 205 3.78 18.73 -26.90
CA ASP A 205 3.87 18.65 -25.44
C ASP A 205 3.31 19.95 -24.80
N PRO A 206 2.21 19.91 -24.02
CA PRO A 206 1.56 21.09 -23.45
C PRO A 206 2.48 21.95 -22.56
N LEU A 207 3.64 21.42 -22.16
CA LEU A 207 4.68 22.11 -21.41
C LEU A 207 5.50 23.10 -22.23
N ARG A 208 5.43 23.06 -23.57
CA ARG A 208 6.12 24.01 -24.45
C ARG A 208 5.35 25.31 -24.67
N ASP A 209 4.02 25.27 -24.64
CA ASP A 209 3.18 26.42 -25.02
C ASP A 209 2.90 27.40 -23.88
N LEU A 210 3.22 27.04 -22.64
CA LEU A 210 3.27 28.00 -21.54
C LEU A 210 4.62 28.70 -21.54
N SER A 211 4.67 29.95 -22.01
CA SER A 211 5.87 30.78 -21.87
C SER A 211 6.41 30.66 -20.45
N ARG A 212 7.68 30.24 -20.35
CA ARG A 212 8.44 29.98 -19.12
C ARG A 212 8.39 31.17 -18.15
N GLU A 213 8.07 32.36 -18.65
CA GLU A 213 7.88 33.63 -17.93
C GLU A 213 6.52 33.72 -17.23
N ASN A 214 5.44 33.25 -17.87
CA ASN A 214 4.09 33.25 -17.29
C ASN A 214 4.00 32.27 -16.10
N VAL A 215 4.64 31.10 -16.23
CA VAL A 215 4.76 30.14 -15.13
C VAL A 215 5.58 30.70 -13.97
N SER A 216 6.60 31.52 -14.29
CA SER A 216 7.43 32.18 -13.28
C SER A 216 6.67 33.27 -12.51
N ARG A 217 5.83 34.06 -13.19
CA ARG A 217 5.02 35.13 -12.57
C ARG A 217 3.90 34.60 -11.67
N VAL A 218 3.36 33.43 -11.99
CA VAL A 218 2.27 32.81 -11.23
C VAL A 218 2.83 32.16 -9.95
N LEU A 219 3.99 31.51 -10.07
CA LEU A 219 4.71 30.93 -8.93
C LEU A 219 5.44 31.96 -8.06
N THR A 220 5.32 33.28 -8.27
CA THR A 220 5.95 34.27 -7.37
C THR A 220 5.04 34.72 -6.22
N TYR A 221 3.72 34.76 -6.41
CA TYR A 221 2.84 35.53 -5.51
C TYR A 221 1.90 34.70 -4.62
N ASP A 222 1.57 33.45 -4.96
CA ASP A 222 0.59 32.65 -4.20
C ASP A 222 1.22 31.37 -3.62
N ALA A 223 1.24 31.28 -2.28
CA ALA A 223 1.76 30.12 -1.56
C ALA A 223 0.91 28.85 -1.76
N ASN A 224 -0.41 28.99 -1.90
CA ASN A 224 -1.31 27.85 -2.08
C ASN A 224 -1.14 27.22 -3.47
N GLN A 225 -0.98 28.06 -4.49
CA GLN A 225 -0.69 27.59 -5.85
C GLN A 225 0.66 26.86 -5.93
N LYS A 226 1.68 27.34 -5.19
CA LYS A 226 2.96 26.62 -5.11
C LYS A 226 2.79 25.23 -4.49
N ILE A 227 2.08 25.12 -3.38
CA ILE A 227 1.81 23.82 -2.72
C ILE A 227 1.05 22.91 -3.69
N ARG A 228 0.02 23.42 -4.37
CA ARG A 228 -0.75 22.65 -5.35
C ARG A 228 0.10 22.14 -6.50
N VAL A 229 1.01 22.96 -7.01
CA VAL A 229 1.98 22.55 -8.03
C VAL A 229 2.92 21.47 -7.49
N LEU A 230 3.39 21.59 -6.25
CA LEU A 230 4.23 20.56 -5.61
C LEU A 230 3.49 19.22 -5.43
N GLU A 231 2.21 19.25 -5.05
CA GLU A 231 1.35 18.07 -4.98
C GLU A 231 1.21 17.38 -6.35
N LEU A 232 0.94 18.15 -7.40
CA LEU A 232 0.83 17.62 -8.77
C LEU A 232 2.15 17.03 -9.27
N LEU A 233 3.28 17.70 -9.00
CA LEU A 233 4.61 17.19 -9.35
C LEU A 233 4.93 15.88 -8.61
N ARG A 234 4.55 15.77 -7.33
CA ARG A 234 4.69 14.55 -6.54
C ARG A 234 3.81 13.42 -7.08
N ALA A 235 2.55 13.70 -7.38
CA ALA A 235 1.63 12.72 -7.97
C ALA A 235 2.20 12.19 -9.29
N ARG A 236 2.67 13.09 -10.16
CA ARG A 236 3.29 12.71 -11.44
C ARG A 236 4.53 11.84 -11.27
N LEU A 237 5.41 12.16 -10.33
CA LEU A 237 6.57 11.32 -10.02
C LEU A 237 6.19 9.94 -9.49
N SER A 238 5.06 9.84 -8.80
CA SER A 238 4.60 8.56 -8.25
C SER A 238 4.07 7.61 -9.33
N GLU A 239 3.41 8.16 -10.36
CA GLU A 239 2.87 7.44 -11.52
C GLU A 239 3.95 6.98 -12.51
N LEU A 240 5.04 7.74 -12.64
CA LEU A 240 6.10 7.43 -13.59
C LEU A 240 6.86 6.16 -13.19
N PRO A 241 7.21 5.30 -14.17
CA PRO A 241 8.08 4.16 -13.93
C PRO A 241 9.47 4.65 -13.46
N PRO A 242 10.20 3.83 -12.68
CA PRO A 242 11.40 4.27 -11.97
C PRO A 242 12.54 4.76 -12.88
N ILE A 243 12.56 4.33 -14.14
CA ILE A 243 13.55 4.78 -15.13
C ILE A 243 13.21 6.19 -15.63
N ASP A 244 11.94 6.45 -15.94
CA ASP A 244 11.49 7.75 -16.45
C ASP A 244 11.44 8.80 -15.34
N ALA A 245 11.09 8.39 -14.12
CA ALA A 245 11.20 9.25 -12.94
C ALA A 245 12.65 9.72 -12.72
N ARG A 246 13.64 8.84 -12.91
CA ARG A 246 15.07 9.22 -12.82
C ARG A 246 15.48 10.19 -13.92
N ARG A 247 15.00 9.98 -15.16
CA ARG A 247 15.26 10.91 -16.27
C ARG A 247 14.63 12.29 -16.00
N ALA A 248 13.40 12.31 -15.49
CA ALA A 248 12.69 13.54 -15.13
C ALA A 248 13.42 14.32 -14.02
N VAL A 249 14.00 13.63 -13.04
CA VAL A 249 14.77 14.23 -11.95
C VAL A 249 16.24 14.49 -12.31
N GLY A 250 16.67 14.22 -13.55
CA GLY A 250 18.02 14.57 -14.01
C GLY A 250 19.13 13.60 -13.57
N GLY A 251 18.79 12.33 -13.31
CA GLY A 251 19.72 11.30 -12.80
C GLY A 251 20.78 10.78 -13.80
N SER A 252 21.24 11.58 -14.76
CA SER A 252 22.40 11.20 -15.57
C SER A 252 23.69 11.62 -14.86
N LEU A 253 24.49 10.62 -14.50
CA LEU A 253 25.65 10.61 -13.59
C LEU A 253 26.78 11.66 -13.78
N ALA A 254 26.68 12.60 -14.72
CA ALA A 254 27.79 13.49 -15.05
C ALA A 254 27.44 14.98 -15.09
N THR A 255 26.16 15.35 -15.00
CA THR A 255 25.80 16.77 -15.07
C THR A 255 24.52 16.96 -14.28
N ARG A 256 24.52 17.94 -13.36
CA ARG A 256 23.33 18.47 -12.68
C ARG A 256 22.46 19.20 -13.72
N ALA A 257 22.09 18.51 -14.79
CA ALA A 257 21.31 19.04 -15.89
C ALA A 257 19.95 19.38 -15.31
N THR A 258 19.69 20.68 -15.17
CA THR A 258 18.45 21.18 -14.63
C THR A 258 17.35 20.84 -15.62
N THR A 259 16.64 19.74 -15.36
CA THR A 259 15.49 19.34 -16.16
C THR A 259 14.39 20.38 -16.01
N PRO A 260 13.51 20.57 -17.00
CA PRO A 260 12.35 21.45 -16.87
C PRO A 260 11.52 21.13 -15.62
N PHE A 261 11.41 19.84 -15.29
CA PHE A 261 10.78 19.35 -14.06
C PHE A 261 11.46 19.90 -12.79
N LEU A 262 12.78 19.74 -12.66
CA LEU A 262 13.53 20.25 -11.50
C LEU A 262 13.48 21.77 -11.40
N GLN A 263 13.54 22.49 -12.52
CA GLN A 263 13.46 23.95 -12.52
C GLN A 263 12.10 24.46 -12.03
N LEU A 264 11.01 23.79 -12.43
CA LEU A 264 9.66 24.09 -11.93
C LEU A 264 9.55 23.77 -10.44
N PHE A 265 10.10 22.63 -10.02
CA PHE A 265 10.12 22.23 -8.62
C PHE A 265 10.89 23.23 -7.73
N GLU A 266 12.11 23.59 -8.13
CA GLU A 266 12.95 24.56 -7.42
C GLU A 266 12.25 25.92 -7.33
N ARG A 267 11.60 26.37 -8.42
CA ARG A 267 10.82 27.62 -8.44
C ARG A 267 9.61 27.57 -7.53
N ALA A 268 8.89 26.44 -7.50
CA ALA A 268 7.76 26.25 -6.58
C ALA A 268 8.22 26.23 -5.11
N CYS A 269 9.42 25.72 -4.82
CA CYS A 269 9.99 25.72 -3.47
C CYS A 269 10.53 27.09 -3.02
N LYS A 270 10.87 28.01 -3.94
CA LYS A 270 11.40 29.33 -3.58
C LYS A 270 10.44 30.10 -2.69
N HIS A 271 10.98 30.68 -1.61
CA HIS A 271 10.26 31.48 -0.61
C HIS A 271 9.20 30.71 0.21
N LEU A 272 9.13 29.39 0.10
CA LEU A 272 8.35 28.56 1.03
C LEU A 272 9.22 28.11 2.21
N PRO A 273 8.63 27.98 3.41
CA PRO A 273 9.37 27.50 4.57
C PRO A 273 9.82 26.03 4.38
N PRO A 274 10.97 25.64 4.97
CA PRO A 274 11.43 24.25 5.06
C PRO A 274 10.34 23.24 5.40
N SER A 275 9.50 23.55 6.39
CA SER A 275 8.43 22.67 6.88
C SER A 275 7.44 22.25 5.81
N GLN A 276 7.17 23.11 4.82
CA GLN A 276 6.23 22.84 3.73
C GLN A 276 6.90 22.21 2.51
N THR A 277 8.20 22.46 2.28
CA THR A 277 8.91 21.93 1.10
C THR A 277 9.62 20.61 1.36
N TRP A 278 9.89 20.28 2.63
CA TRP A 278 10.74 19.16 3.02
C TRP A 278 10.19 17.81 2.54
N GLU A 279 8.87 17.58 2.68
CA GLU A 279 8.27 16.31 2.23
C GLU A 279 8.39 16.09 0.72
N TYR A 280 8.25 17.16 -0.07
CA TYR A 280 8.33 17.07 -1.52
C TYR A 280 9.77 16.87 -1.98
N ARG A 281 10.73 17.52 -1.31
CA ARG A 281 12.16 17.28 -1.54
C ARG A 281 12.54 15.84 -1.21
N LEU A 282 12.05 15.29 -0.11
CA LEU A 282 12.25 13.88 0.23
C LEU A 282 11.67 12.96 -0.85
N ALA A 283 10.46 13.23 -1.34
CA ALA A 283 9.82 12.42 -2.38
C ALA A 283 10.61 12.40 -3.70
N ILE A 284 11.19 13.53 -4.09
CA ILE A 284 12.08 13.62 -5.25
C ILE A 284 13.35 12.80 -5.02
N GLN A 285 13.97 12.95 -3.85
CA GLN A 285 15.20 12.24 -3.50
C GLN A 285 14.99 10.71 -3.46
N ALA A 286 13.83 10.25 -2.99
CA ALA A 286 13.46 8.83 -3.03
C ALA A 286 13.41 8.24 -4.45
N ARG A 287 13.12 9.06 -5.46
CA ARG A 287 13.01 8.63 -6.87
C ARG A 287 14.31 8.86 -7.67
N SER A 288 15.12 9.84 -7.31
CA SER A 288 16.36 10.19 -8.02
C SER A 288 17.51 9.21 -7.79
N ARG A 289 17.50 8.48 -6.67
CA ARG A 289 18.69 7.84 -6.05
C ARG A 289 19.75 8.90 -5.70
N VAL A 290 19.93 9.07 -4.40
CA VAL A 290 20.45 10.29 -3.77
C VAL A 290 21.97 10.43 -3.85
N PHE A 291 22.43 11.69 -3.92
CA PHE A 291 23.74 12.14 -3.43
C PHE A 291 23.70 12.19 -1.90
N LEU A 292 24.57 11.45 -1.21
CA LEU A 292 24.53 11.30 0.26
C LEU A 292 24.42 12.63 1.04
N ASP A 293 24.99 13.70 0.48
CA ASP A 293 24.95 15.06 1.05
C ASP A 293 23.55 15.68 1.08
N ASP A 294 22.71 15.42 0.08
CA ASP A 294 21.33 15.93 0.04
C ASP A 294 20.48 15.28 1.15
N ALA A 295 20.64 13.97 1.36
CA ALA A 295 19.98 13.26 2.45
C ALA A 295 20.47 13.78 3.82
N ARG A 296 21.76 14.08 3.95
CA ARG A 296 22.34 14.67 5.17
C ARG A 296 21.79 16.07 5.42
N ALA A 297 21.63 16.88 4.38
CA ALA A 297 21.02 18.21 4.49
C ALA A 297 19.56 18.12 4.95
N LEU A 298 18.76 17.22 4.34
CA LEU A 298 17.37 16.99 4.75
C LEU A 298 17.25 16.53 6.20
N LEU A 299 18.15 15.65 6.66
CA LEU A 299 18.16 15.19 8.05
C LEU A 299 18.51 16.32 9.02
N ARG A 300 19.52 17.14 8.70
CA ARG A 300 19.91 18.30 9.52
C ARG A 300 18.77 19.30 9.61
N GLU A 301 18.15 19.63 8.48
CA GLU A 301 17.05 20.57 8.40
C GLU A 301 15.81 20.10 9.18
N MET A 302 15.49 18.81 9.12
CA MET A 302 14.41 18.20 9.92
C MET A 302 14.67 18.35 11.43
N ARG A 303 15.94 18.22 11.85
CA ARG A 303 16.34 18.38 13.26
C ARG A 303 16.32 19.85 13.70
N THR A 304 16.89 20.76 12.90
CA THR A 304 16.99 22.19 13.26
C THR A 304 15.65 22.90 13.19
N SER A 305 14.81 22.54 12.23
CA SER A 305 13.51 23.18 12.00
C SER A 305 12.35 22.51 12.75
N GLY A 306 12.63 21.45 13.53
CA GLY A 306 11.61 20.76 14.34
C GLY A 306 10.49 20.08 13.53
N ILE A 307 10.74 19.72 12.26
CA ILE A 307 9.70 19.17 11.36
C ILE A 307 9.24 17.81 11.88
N ALA A 308 7.95 17.65 12.19
CA ALA A 308 7.36 16.39 12.65
C ALA A 308 7.16 15.41 11.47
N ALA A 309 8.20 14.65 11.16
CA ALA A 309 8.16 13.68 10.07
C ALA A 309 7.42 12.40 10.47
N SER A 310 6.62 11.84 9.55
CA SER A 310 5.91 10.58 9.75
C SER A 310 6.88 9.39 9.74
N ARG A 311 6.43 8.22 10.22
CA ARG A 311 7.24 6.99 10.18
C ARG A 311 7.66 6.62 8.76
N ASP A 312 6.74 6.73 7.81
CA ASP A 312 7.00 6.48 6.39
C ASP A 312 8.06 7.41 5.82
N GLN A 313 8.06 8.69 6.20
CA GLN A 313 9.07 9.65 5.76
C GLN A 313 10.46 9.30 6.32
N HIS A 314 10.56 8.82 7.56
CA HIS A 314 11.83 8.34 8.10
C HIS A 314 12.32 7.08 7.37
N LEU A 315 11.43 6.14 7.05
CA LEU A 315 11.76 4.94 6.26
C LEU A 315 12.17 5.29 4.82
N GLN A 316 11.51 6.26 4.20
CA GLN A 316 11.91 6.80 2.90
C GLN A 316 13.30 7.41 2.97
N LEU A 317 13.60 8.21 3.99
CA LEU A 317 14.94 8.77 4.20
C LEU A 317 15.99 7.67 4.43
N LEU A 318 15.68 6.65 5.24
CA LEU A 318 16.56 5.52 5.50
C LEU A 318 16.87 4.73 4.21
N THR A 319 15.84 4.40 3.43
CA THR A 319 16.01 3.68 2.14
C THR A 319 16.77 4.52 1.13
N CYS A 320 16.60 5.84 1.11
CA CYS A 320 17.40 6.77 0.31
C CYS A 320 18.90 6.69 0.66
N VAL A 321 19.23 6.78 1.95
CA VAL A 321 20.60 6.78 2.46
C VAL A 321 21.29 5.45 2.15
N LEU A 322 20.60 4.33 2.38
CA LEU A 322 21.15 3.00 2.14
C LEU A 322 21.27 2.70 0.62
N GLY A 323 20.36 3.23 -0.18
CA GLY A 323 20.34 3.08 -1.64
C GLY A 323 21.21 4.08 -2.42
N ALA A 324 21.88 5.00 -1.73
CA ALA A 324 22.76 6.00 -2.37
C ALA A 324 23.91 5.31 -3.13
N GLN A 325 24.16 5.78 -4.36
CA GLN A 325 25.21 5.25 -5.24
C GLN A 325 26.59 5.81 -4.87
N GLU A 326 26.64 7.00 -4.30
CA GLU A 326 27.86 7.71 -3.94
C GLU A 326 28.11 7.70 -2.42
N GLY A 327 29.39 7.83 -2.06
CA GLY A 327 29.85 7.90 -0.67
C GLY A 327 30.38 6.58 -0.10
N SER A 328 31.26 6.69 0.89
CA SER A 328 31.84 5.55 1.58
C SER A 328 30.73 4.68 2.22
N PRO A 329 30.85 3.34 2.21
CA PRO A 329 29.92 2.47 2.95
C PRO A 329 29.80 2.84 4.44
N TRP A 330 30.89 3.36 5.02
CA TRP A 330 30.92 3.84 6.39
C TRP A 330 30.06 5.08 6.58
N ASP A 331 30.16 6.07 5.70
CA ASP A 331 29.36 7.31 5.77
C ASP A 331 27.88 7.03 5.60
N ARG A 332 27.51 6.10 4.72
CA ARG A 332 26.12 5.63 4.56
C ARG A 332 25.61 4.97 5.83
N SER A 333 26.42 4.11 6.45
CA SER A 333 26.04 3.43 7.68
C SER A 333 25.94 4.41 8.86
N ALA A 334 26.87 5.36 8.97
CA ALA A 334 26.85 6.41 9.98
C ALA A 334 25.60 7.30 9.85
N LEU A 335 25.26 7.73 8.62
CA LEU A 335 24.07 8.52 8.37
C LEU A 335 22.77 7.71 8.61
N ALA A 336 22.74 6.43 8.25
CA ALA A 336 21.61 5.55 8.55
C ALA A 336 21.40 5.40 10.06
N LEU A 337 22.48 5.23 10.85
CA LEU A 337 22.40 5.21 12.31
C LEU A 337 21.88 6.54 12.87
N ASP A 338 22.26 7.66 12.27
CA ASP A 338 21.76 8.98 12.65
C ASP A 338 20.25 9.12 12.37
N VAL A 339 19.74 8.59 11.26
CA VAL A 339 18.30 8.53 10.99
C VAL A 339 17.59 7.68 12.05
N LEU A 340 18.13 6.49 12.36
CA LEU A 340 17.56 5.60 13.39
C LEU A 340 17.57 6.24 14.79
N ARG A 341 18.65 6.93 15.17
CA ARG A 341 18.69 7.71 16.43
C ARG A 341 17.60 8.76 16.47
N THR A 342 17.36 9.47 15.36
CA THR A 342 16.30 10.48 15.30
C THR A 342 14.90 9.85 15.37
N MET A 343 14.69 8.69 14.74
CA MET A 343 13.45 7.92 14.91
C MET A 343 13.22 7.57 16.39
N GLN A 344 14.26 7.05 17.06
CA GLN A 344 14.18 6.68 18.48
C GLN A 344 13.92 7.88 19.40
N GLN A 345 14.62 9.00 19.18
CA GLN A 345 14.41 10.25 19.94
C GLN A 345 12.97 10.78 19.81
N ARG A 346 12.30 10.47 18.70
CA ARG A 346 10.90 10.84 18.43
C ARG A 346 9.90 9.75 18.86
N GLY A 347 10.35 8.76 19.62
CA GLY A 347 9.49 7.68 20.13
C GLY A 347 9.04 6.67 19.07
N GLN A 348 9.67 6.63 17.89
CA GLN A 348 9.35 5.61 16.89
C GLN A 348 10.09 4.31 17.20
N GLY A 349 9.34 3.20 17.25
CA GLY A 349 9.92 1.87 17.52
C GLY A 349 10.90 1.45 16.42
N LEU A 350 12.12 1.09 16.82
CA LEU A 350 13.18 0.61 15.92
C LEU A 350 13.08 -0.88 15.61
N LEU A 351 12.66 -1.67 16.60
CA LEU A 351 12.45 -3.11 16.47
C LEU A 351 11.10 -3.36 15.83
N ALA A 352 11.05 -3.21 14.52
CA ALA A 352 9.85 -3.39 13.72
C ALA A 352 10.20 -3.94 12.34
N ASN A 353 9.26 -4.68 11.75
CA ASN A 353 9.45 -5.39 10.50
C ASN A 353 9.84 -4.48 9.34
N ASP A 354 9.25 -3.29 9.27
CA ASP A 354 9.51 -2.28 8.25
C ASP A 354 10.95 -1.74 8.30
N VAL A 355 11.48 -1.46 9.49
CA VAL A 355 12.86 -0.99 9.70
C VAL A 355 13.84 -2.10 9.36
N VAL A 356 13.61 -3.33 9.84
CA VAL A 356 14.47 -4.49 9.55
C VAL A 356 14.50 -4.76 8.05
N ALA A 357 13.34 -4.76 7.38
CA ALA A 357 13.25 -4.94 5.94
C ALA A 357 14.01 -3.84 5.18
N ALA A 358 13.84 -2.57 5.56
CA ALA A 358 14.53 -1.45 4.93
C ALA A 358 16.06 -1.57 5.06
N LEU A 359 16.57 -2.02 6.22
CA LEU A 359 17.99 -2.27 6.45
C LEU A 359 18.51 -3.41 5.57
N ILE A 360 17.78 -4.53 5.51
CA ILE A 360 18.15 -5.68 4.67
C ILE A 360 18.15 -5.29 3.19
N GLU A 361 17.08 -4.67 2.69
CA GLU A 361 16.97 -4.21 1.31
C GLU A 361 18.09 -3.24 0.95
N GLY A 362 18.40 -2.30 1.85
CA GLY A 362 19.50 -1.36 1.69
C GLY A 362 20.85 -2.05 1.53
N LYS A 363 21.12 -3.07 2.35
CA LYS A 363 22.34 -3.88 2.22
C LYS A 363 22.37 -4.67 0.91
N MET A 364 21.25 -5.27 0.49
CA MET A 364 21.14 -5.96 -0.81
C MET A 364 21.33 -5.01 -2.00
N ALA A 365 20.90 -3.76 -1.89
CA ALA A 365 21.05 -2.77 -2.95
C ALA A 365 22.52 -2.31 -3.13
N SER A 366 23.30 -2.27 -2.04
CA SER A 366 24.71 -1.87 -2.05
C SER A 366 25.65 -2.93 -2.64
N HIS A 367 26.92 -2.59 -2.92
CA HIS A 367 27.90 -3.56 -3.45
C HIS A 367 28.10 -4.73 -2.47
N TRP A 368 27.46 -5.86 -2.77
CA TRP A 368 27.42 -7.05 -1.93
C TRP A 368 28.80 -7.59 -1.60
N ARG A 369 29.12 -7.69 -0.31
CA ARG A 369 30.34 -8.34 0.21
C ARG A 369 29.96 -9.47 1.17
N ARG A 370 30.91 -10.37 1.43
CA ARG A 370 30.75 -11.44 2.44
C ARG A 370 30.34 -10.90 3.81
N ALA A 371 30.87 -9.73 4.22
CA ALA A 371 30.48 -9.07 5.47
C ALA A 371 29.01 -8.59 5.48
N ASP A 372 28.41 -8.31 4.32
CA ASP A 372 27.00 -7.92 4.24
C ASP A 372 26.07 -9.12 4.48
N HIS A 373 26.51 -10.33 4.11
CA HIS A 373 25.78 -11.57 4.45
C HIS A 373 25.67 -11.76 5.96
N GLU A 374 26.78 -11.60 6.69
CA GLU A 374 26.76 -11.69 8.16
C GLU A 374 25.86 -10.61 8.79
N ALA A 375 25.90 -9.38 8.26
CA ALA A 375 25.06 -8.30 8.74
C ALA A 375 23.56 -8.59 8.54
N VAL A 376 23.19 -9.13 7.37
CA VAL A 376 21.82 -9.54 7.05
C VAL A 376 21.37 -10.66 7.98
N GLU A 377 22.21 -11.65 8.20
CA GLU A 377 21.87 -12.76 9.09
C GLU A 377 21.72 -12.30 10.55
N ARG A 378 22.58 -11.38 11.03
CA ARG A 378 22.41 -10.77 12.36
C ARG A 378 21.11 -9.97 12.47
N LEU A 379 20.73 -9.20 11.44
CA LEU A 379 19.45 -8.48 11.42
C LEU A 379 18.26 -9.44 11.47
N ARG A 380 18.36 -10.59 10.81
CA ARG A 380 17.34 -11.64 10.83
C ARG A 380 17.25 -12.32 12.19
N GLN A 381 18.39 -12.66 12.79
CA GLN A 381 18.45 -13.22 14.15
C GLN A 381 17.87 -12.24 15.17
N LEU A 382 18.17 -10.95 15.03
CA LEU A 382 17.64 -9.90 15.90
C LEU A 382 16.11 -9.77 15.77
N ALA A 383 15.55 -9.90 14.57
CA ALA A 383 14.10 -9.94 14.38
C ALA A 383 13.44 -11.14 15.10
N VAL A 384 14.08 -12.30 15.08
CA VAL A 384 13.62 -13.49 15.80
C VAL A 384 13.76 -13.32 17.31
N GLN A 385 14.89 -12.81 17.80
CA GLN A 385 15.13 -12.56 19.22
C GLN A 385 14.16 -11.50 19.81
N ALA A 386 13.78 -10.52 18.99
CA ALA A 386 12.81 -9.50 19.36
C ALA A 386 11.34 -9.98 19.27
N ASP A 387 11.09 -11.24 18.89
CA ASP A 387 9.76 -11.84 18.70
C ASP A 387 8.84 -10.96 17.84
N LEU A 388 9.37 -10.46 16.71
CA LEU A 388 8.60 -9.61 15.82
C LEU A 388 7.42 -10.39 15.20
N PRO A 389 6.27 -9.72 14.99
CA PRO A 389 5.12 -10.37 14.36
C PRO A 389 5.45 -10.80 12.92
N CYS A 390 4.64 -11.70 12.35
CA CYS A 390 4.77 -12.07 10.94
C CYS A 390 4.79 -10.81 10.06
N MET A 391 5.77 -10.72 9.18
CA MET A 391 5.86 -9.63 8.21
C MET A 391 4.66 -9.67 7.24
N ASP A 392 4.24 -8.49 6.81
CA ASP A 392 3.19 -8.37 5.80
C ASP A 392 3.67 -8.91 4.46
N GLU A 393 2.75 -9.49 3.68
CA GLU A 393 3.09 -10.13 2.42
C GLU A 393 3.78 -9.20 1.40
N PRO A 394 3.36 -7.93 1.22
CA PRO A 394 4.07 -7.01 0.33
C PRO A 394 5.52 -6.78 0.74
N LEU A 395 5.81 -6.80 2.05
CA LEU A 395 7.16 -6.62 2.57
C LEU A 395 8.01 -7.87 2.32
N LEU A 396 7.43 -9.06 2.51
CA LEU A 396 8.06 -10.34 2.15
C LEU A 396 8.39 -10.40 0.65
N MET A 397 7.44 -10.01 -0.20
CA MET A 397 7.65 -9.98 -1.66
C MET A 397 8.82 -9.06 -2.04
N ARG A 398 8.91 -7.86 -1.43
CA ARG A 398 10.03 -6.95 -1.67
C ARG A 398 11.37 -7.56 -1.25
N LEU A 399 11.42 -8.22 -0.09
CA LEU A 399 12.62 -8.92 0.37
C LEU A 399 13.02 -10.06 -0.56
N MET A 400 12.08 -10.89 -1.00
CA MET A 400 12.34 -11.96 -1.96
C MET A 400 12.94 -11.43 -3.26
N VAL A 401 12.39 -10.33 -3.80
CA VAL A 401 12.96 -9.65 -4.98
C VAL A 401 14.36 -9.11 -4.70
N ALA A 402 14.60 -8.53 -3.53
CA ALA A 402 15.91 -8.00 -3.15
C ALA A 402 16.97 -9.12 -3.05
N TYR A 403 16.62 -10.27 -2.45
CA TYR A 403 17.48 -11.44 -2.37
C TYR A 403 17.74 -12.07 -3.75
N ALA A 404 16.71 -12.18 -4.58
CA ALA A 404 16.82 -12.76 -5.92
C ALA A 404 17.75 -11.97 -6.85
N ARG A 405 17.77 -10.63 -6.75
CA ARG A 405 18.72 -9.78 -7.49
C ARG A 405 20.19 -10.11 -7.18
N ARG A 406 20.46 -10.74 -6.05
CA ARG A 406 21.80 -11.18 -5.62
C ARG A 406 22.00 -12.70 -5.73
N GLY A 407 20.99 -13.44 -6.17
CA GLY A 407 21.01 -14.90 -6.21
C GLY A 407 21.04 -15.55 -4.83
N TYR A 408 20.64 -14.84 -3.77
CA TYR A 408 20.67 -15.37 -2.40
C TYR A 408 19.41 -16.16 -2.08
N TRP A 409 19.40 -17.44 -2.46
CA TRP A 409 18.22 -18.30 -2.35
C TRP A 409 17.83 -18.68 -0.93
N ASP A 410 18.78 -18.76 0.01
CA ASP A 410 18.48 -19.05 1.42
C ASP A 410 17.57 -17.97 2.03
N GLY A 411 17.86 -16.69 1.74
CA GLY A 411 17.02 -15.57 2.15
C GLY A 411 15.63 -15.59 1.53
N ILE A 412 15.51 -16.03 0.26
CA ILE A 412 14.21 -16.21 -0.41
C ILE A 412 13.41 -17.30 0.32
N TRP A 413 14.02 -18.44 0.59
CA TRP A 413 13.37 -19.56 1.26
C TRP A 413 12.94 -19.23 2.69
N ASP A 414 13.71 -18.41 3.39
CA ASP A 414 13.33 -17.99 4.72
C ASP A 414 12.20 -16.97 4.74
N ALA A 415 12.19 -16.00 3.80
CA ALA A 415 11.04 -15.13 3.60
C ALA A 415 9.79 -15.94 3.21
N TRP A 416 9.96 -16.94 2.34
CA TRP A 416 8.91 -17.87 1.90
C TRP A 416 8.31 -18.69 3.06
N ARG A 417 9.15 -19.16 3.99
CA ARG A 417 8.72 -19.98 5.14
C ARG A 417 8.12 -19.15 6.28
N MET A 418 8.30 -17.83 6.28
CA MET A 418 7.85 -16.99 7.39
C MET A 418 6.33 -17.09 7.65
N PRO A 419 5.43 -16.94 6.66
CA PRO A 419 3.99 -17.07 6.90
C PRO A 419 3.61 -18.41 7.53
N ALA A 420 4.19 -19.51 7.02
CA ALA A 420 3.95 -20.86 7.54
C ALA A 420 4.40 -21.01 9.01
N ARG A 421 5.55 -20.43 9.40
CA ARG A 421 6.02 -20.43 10.80
C ARG A 421 5.06 -19.69 11.75
N HIS A 422 4.32 -18.72 11.23
CA HIS A 422 3.30 -17.98 11.99
C HIS A 422 1.87 -18.50 11.74
N MET A 423 1.71 -19.69 11.13
CA MET A 423 0.40 -20.30 10.82
C MET A 423 -0.50 -19.40 9.98
N ARG A 424 0.08 -18.61 9.06
CA ARG A 424 -0.65 -17.78 8.10
C ARG A 424 -0.59 -18.41 6.70
N PRO A 425 -1.72 -18.47 5.98
CA PRO A 425 -1.71 -18.96 4.60
C PRO A 425 -0.98 -17.98 3.69
N ARG A 426 -0.40 -18.51 2.62
CA ARG A 426 0.30 -17.71 1.59
C ARG A 426 -0.65 -17.38 0.45
N SER A 427 -0.66 -16.12 -0.02
CA SER A 427 -1.54 -15.75 -1.11
C SER A 427 -1.06 -16.27 -2.48
N PRO A 428 -1.95 -16.31 -3.49
CA PRO A 428 -1.58 -16.62 -4.87
C PRO A 428 -0.49 -15.70 -5.44
N ALA A 429 -0.42 -14.44 -4.99
CA ALA A 429 0.58 -13.48 -5.45
C ALA A 429 2.00 -13.86 -5.02
N LEU A 430 2.14 -14.42 -3.81
CA LEU A 430 3.41 -14.90 -3.28
C LEU A 430 3.90 -16.15 -4.04
N TYR A 431 3.01 -17.11 -4.31
CA TYR A 431 3.32 -18.29 -5.15
C TYR A 431 3.75 -17.88 -6.56
N ARG A 432 3.02 -16.95 -7.18
CA ARG A 432 3.36 -16.41 -8.50
C ARG A 432 4.76 -15.81 -8.50
N LEU A 433 5.10 -15.00 -7.50
CA LEU A 433 6.44 -14.42 -7.36
C LEU A 433 7.51 -15.49 -7.19
N MET A 434 7.27 -16.51 -6.37
CA MET A 434 8.24 -17.59 -6.16
C MET A 434 8.56 -18.34 -7.46
N PHE A 435 7.53 -18.67 -8.25
CA PHE A 435 7.72 -19.32 -9.55
C PHE A 435 8.39 -18.39 -10.57
N SER A 436 8.02 -17.10 -10.62
CA SER A 436 8.66 -16.15 -11.54
C SER A 436 10.14 -15.95 -11.22
N LEU A 437 10.49 -15.80 -9.93
CA LEU A 437 11.89 -15.66 -9.50
C LEU A 437 12.72 -16.91 -9.84
N ALA A 438 12.11 -18.10 -9.74
CA ALA A 438 12.76 -19.35 -10.13
C ALA A 438 13.00 -19.40 -11.65
N ALA A 439 11.98 -19.09 -12.45
CA ALA A 439 12.09 -19.04 -13.91
C ALA A 439 13.14 -18.00 -14.37
N ASP A 440 13.15 -16.81 -13.76
CA ASP A 440 14.10 -15.73 -14.05
C ASP A 440 15.56 -16.14 -13.77
N SER A 441 15.79 -17.05 -12.82
CA SER A 441 17.12 -17.57 -12.52
C SER A 441 17.71 -18.45 -13.63
N LYS A 442 16.87 -18.95 -14.55
CA LYS A 442 17.22 -19.87 -15.64
C LYS A 442 17.97 -21.12 -15.18
N ASN A 443 17.86 -21.48 -13.92
CA ASN A 443 18.51 -22.65 -13.34
C ASN A 443 17.52 -23.80 -13.21
N ALA A 444 17.72 -24.86 -14.00
CA ALA A 444 16.83 -26.02 -14.04
C ALA A 444 16.72 -26.73 -12.69
N PHE A 445 17.81 -26.81 -11.91
CA PHE A 445 17.79 -27.44 -10.58
C PHE A 445 16.91 -26.67 -9.59
N LEU A 446 17.05 -25.34 -9.57
CA LEU A 446 16.23 -24.48 -8.70
C LEU A 446 14.75 -24.53 -9.12
N CYS A 447 14.47 -24.46 -10.41
CA CYS A 447 13.10 -24.58 -10.92
C CYS A 447 12.48 -25.93 -10.56
N THR A 448 13.26 -27.02 -10.60
CA THR A 448 12.81 -28.36 -10.19
C THR A 448 12.45 -28.39 -8.71
N LEU A 449 13.33 -27.85 -7.85
CA LEU A 449 13.11 -27.80 -6.41
C LEU A 449 11.88 -26.95 -6.05
N VAL A 450 11.78 -25.74 -6.62
CA VAL A 450 10.69 -24.80 -6.38
C VAL A 450 9.37 -25.39 -6.87
N ALA A 451 9.31 -25.93 -8.10
CA ALA A 451 8.10 -26.54 -8.62
C ALA A 451 7.65 -27.73 -7.77
N ARG A 452 8.57 -28.61 -7.33
CA ARG A 452 8.23 -29.77 -6.50
C ARG A 452 7.69 -29.37 -5.13
N GLN A 453 8.37 -28.45 -4.45
CA GLN A 453 8.00 -28.05 -3.10
C GLN A 453 6.77 -27.13 -3.09
N CYS A 454 6.81 -26.04 -3.85
CA CYS A 454 5.76 -25.04 -3.80
C CYS A 454 4.44 -25.55 -4.39
N PHE A 455 4.45 -26.43 -5.41
CA PHE A 455 3.19 -26.98 -5.95
C PHE A 455 2.42 -27.80 -4.92
N GLN A 456 3.12 -28.63 -4.12
CA GLN A 456 2.49 -29.41 -3.06
C GLN A 456 1.98 -28.52 -1.93
N GLU A 457 2.80 -27.54 -1.50
CA GLU A 457 2.41 -26.58 -0.47
C GLU A 457 1.18 -25.78 -0.89
N MET A 458 1.10 -25.34 -2.14
CA MET A 458 0.01 -24.56 -2.72
C MET A 458 -1.36 -25.29 -2.63
N ILE A 459 -1.37 -26.59 -2.89
CA ILE A 459 -2.57 -27.44 -2.80
C ILE A 459 -2.97 -27.66 -1.33
N ALA A 460 -1.99 -27.74 -0.43
CA ALA A 460 -2.20 -27.97 1.00
C ALA A 460 -2.57 -26.69 1.79
N GLU A 461 -2.53 -25.51 1.17
CA GLU A 461 -2.93 -24.25 1.82
C GLU A 461 -4.41 -24.25 2.25
N HIS A 462 -4.73 -23.39 3.21
CA HIS A 462 -6.10 -23.16 3.69
C HIS A 462 -6.46 -21.66 3.64
N PRO A 463 -7.23 -21.20 2.64
CA PRO A 463 -7.84 -21.98 1.55
C PRO A 463 -6.81 -22.46 0.50
N PRO A 464 -7.08 -23.57 -0.22
CA PRO A 464 -6.17 -24.06 -1.25
C PRO A 464 -5.99 -23.03 -2.36
N VAL A 465 -4.76 -22.85 -2.81
CA VAL A 465 -4.43 -21.92 -3.89
C VAL A 465 -4.44 -22.70 -5.20
N TRP A 466 -5.45 -22.50 -6.03
CA TRP A 466 -5.55 -23.21 -7.31
C TRP A 466 -5.05 -22.33 -8.46
N PRO A 467 -4.20 -22.86 -9.36
CA PRO A 467 -3.78 -22.17 -10.57
C PRO A 467 -4.89 -22.26 -11.63
N VAL A 468 -5.87 -21.36 -11.52
CA VAL A 468 -7.02 -21.27 -12.43
C VAL A 468 -6.55 -21.06 -13.89
N PRO A 469 -7.21 -21.65 -14.90
CA PRO A 469 -6.91 -21.37 -16.31
C PRO A 469 -6.91 -19.85 -16.60
N GLY A 470 -5.86 -19.35 -17.26
CA GLY A 470 -5.70 -17.93 -17.59
C GLY A 470 -5.23 -17.03 -16.44
N SER A 471 -4.86 -17.60 -15.29
CA SER A 471 -4.25 -16.83 -14.19
C SER A 471 -2.74 -16.66 -14.39
N GLU A 472 -2.20 -15.49 -14.00
CA GLU A 472 -0.76 -15.23 -14.03
C GLU A 472 0.04 -16.24 -13.19
N LEU A 473 -0.59 -16.81 -12.14
CA LEU A 473 0.00 -17.87 -11.32
C LEU A 473 0.27 -19.14 -12.13
N ARG A 474 -0.70 -19.55 -12.96
CA ARG A 474 -0.57 -20.72 -13.83
C ARG A 474 0.54 -20.50 -14.85
N ASP A 475 0.59 -19.31 -15.45
CA ASP A 475 1.61 -18.96 -16.43
C ASP A 475 3.02 -18.99 -15.81
N ALA A 476 3.20 -18.37 -14.63
CA ALA A 476 4.48 -18.41 -13.91
C ALA A 476 4.90 -19.84 -13.53
N LEU A 477 3.96 -20.69 -13.12
CA LEU A 477 4.24 -22.11 -12.84
C LEU A 477 4.65 -22.85 -14.12
N MET A 478 3.97 -22.61 -15.24
CA MET A 478 4.31 -23.23 -16.53
C MET A 478 5.70 -22.79 -17.03
N ASP A 479 6.07 -21.53 -16.83
CA ASP A 479 7.40 -21.01 -17.17
C ASP A 479 8.48 -21.68 -16.30
N CYS A 480 8.23 -21.81 -14.99
CA CYS A 480 9.12 -22.54 -14.09
C CYS A 480 9.28 -24.01 -14.50
N ILE A 481 8.20 -24.68 -14.87
CA ILE A 481 8.23 -26.06 -15.36
C ILE A 481 8.99 -26.15 -16.70
N HIS A 482 8.83 -25.18 -17.59
CA HIS A 482 9.54 -25.19 -18.88
C HIS A 482 11.07 -25.07 -18.71
N VAL A 483 11.53 -24.29 -17.74
CA VAL A 483 12.96 -24.20 -17.39
C VAL A 483 13.46 -25.48 -16.72
N ALA A 484 12.63 -26.14 -15.89
CA ALA A 484 12.97 -27.41 -15.26
C ALA A 484 13.03 -28.58 -16.26
N ASP A 485 12.02 -28.71 -17.13
CA ASP A 485 11.93 -29.73 -18.18
C ASP A 485 11.28 -29.14 -19.44
N SER A 486 12.13 -28.76 -20.40
CA SER A 486 11.71 -28.18 -21.68
C SER A 486 10.78 -29.09 -22.50
N GLN A 487 10.84 -30.41 -22.30
CA GLN A 487 10.05 -31.38 -23.05
C GLN A 487 8.72 -31.72 -22.38
N ALA A 488 8.52 -31.37 -21.10
CA ALA A 488 7.34 -31.75 -20.33
C ALA A 488 6.03 -31.36 -21.00
N LYS A 489 5.94 -30.15 -21.58
CA LYS A 489 4.73 -29.68 -22.30
C LYS A 489 4.44 -30.48 -23.57
N ARG A 490 5.47 -30.85 -24.34
CA ARG A 490 5.33 -31.64 -25.56
C ARG A 490 4.91 -33.07 -25.24
N ILE A 491 5.52 -33.65 -24.21
CA ILE A 491 5.20 -35.00 -23.75
C ILE A 491 3.77 -35.04 -23.22
N ALA A 492 3.37 -34.09 -22.36
CA ALA A 492 2.00 -34.00 -21.84
C ALA A 492 0.94 -33.82 -22.94
N ALA A 493 1.28 -33.20 -24.08
CA ALA A 493 0.35 -33.11 -25.22
C ALA A 493 0.25 -34.43 -26.01
N ALA A 494 1.32 -35.24 -26.01
CA ALA A 494 1.38 -36.51 -26.74
C ALA A 494 0.88 -37.71 -25.92
N THR A 495 0.93 -37.65 -24.59
CA THR A 495 0.52 -38.74 -23.69
C THR A 495 -0.83 -38.47 -23.04
N ARG A 496 -1.62 -39.53 -22.83
CA ARG A 496 -2.81 -39.48 -21.97
C ARG A 496 -2.40 -39.76 -20.51
N PRO A 497 -3.12 -39.21 -19.51
CA PRO A 497 -2.82 -39.45 -18.09
C PRO A 497 -2.84 -40.94 -17.70
N ASP A 498 -3.68 -41.75 -18.36
CA ASP A 498 -3.84 -43.20 -18.10
C ASP A 498 -3.06 -44.10 -19.08
N ALA A 499 -2.03 -43.57 -19.76
CA ALA A 499 -1.26 -44.33 -20.74
C ALA A 499 -0.57 -45.56 -20.11
N LYS A 500 -0.71 -46.73 -20.74
CA LYS A 500 -0.05 -47.99 -20.35
C LYS A 500 1.16 -48.28 -21.26
N GLY A 501 2.15 -49.03 -20.77
CA GLY A 501 3.32 -49.45 -21.55
C GLY A 501 4.45 -48.41 -21.61
N VAL A 502 5.16 -48.28 -22.74
CA VAL A 502 6.30 -47.33 -22.91
C VAL A 502 5.87 -45.88 -22.69
N GLY A 503 4.60 -45.54 -23.03
CA GLY A 503 4.01 -44.24 -22.74
C GLY A 503 3.75 -43.97 -21.27
N ALA A 504 3.69 -45.01 -20.42
CA ALA A 504 3.48 -44.86 -18.98
C ALA A 504 4.69 -44.23 -18.29
N ALA A 505 5.91 -44.56 -18.70
CA ALA A 505 7.12 -43.96 -18.13
C ALA A 505 7.21 -42.44 -18.43
N LEU A 506 6.82 -42.05 -19.65
CA LEU A 506 6.78 -40.64 -20.07
C LEU A 506 5.64 -39.86 -19.41
N ALA A 507 4.45 -40.46 -19.30
CA ALA A 507 3.31 -39.89 -18.57
C ALA A 507 3.57 -39.78 -17.06
N ASN A 508 4.41 -40.66 -16.50
CA ASN A 508 4.77 -40.67 -15.09
C ASN A 508 5.85 -39.66 -14.69
N ARG A 509 6.44 -38.92 -15.63
CA ARG A 509 7.41 -37.86 -15.29
C ARG A 509 6.71 -36.81 -14.42
N GLU A 510 7.38 -36.36 -13.36
CA GLU A 510 6.78 -35.51 -12.32
C GLU A 510 6.10 -34.26 -12.89
N PHE A 511 6.77 -33.55 -13.81
CA PHE A 511 6.25 -32.33 -14.42
C PHE A 511 5.14 -32.60 -15.45
N VAL A 512 5.15 -33.76 -16.10
CA VAL A 512 4.06 -34.19 -17.00
C VAL A 512 2.79 -34.45 -16.19
N LYS A 513 2.91 -35.09 -15.01
CA LYS A 513 1.78 -35.25 -14.07
C LYS A 513 1.22 -33.91 -13.62
N ILE A 514 2.09 -32.97 -13.24
CA ILE A 514 1.66 -31.63 -12.83
C ILE A 514 0.89 -30.95 -13.97
N ILE A 515 1.39 -31.00 -15.21
CA ILE A 515 0.70 -30.41 -16.38
C ILE A 515 -0.66 -31.06 -16.60
N HIS A 516 -0.78 -32.39 -16.49
CA HIS A 516 -2.08 -33.06 -16.60
C HIS A 516 -3.05 -32.64 -15.49
N VAL A 517 -2.59 -32.48 -14.26
CA VAL A 517 -3.41 -31.94 -13.15
C VAL A 517 -3.87 -30.52 -13.49
N LEU A 518 -3.00 -29.65 -13.99
CA LEU A 518 -3.34 -28.29 -14.44
C LEU A 518 -4.34 -28.25 -15.61
N GLN A 519 -4.35 -29.27 -16.48
CA GLN A 519 -5.30 -29.39 -17.59
C GLN A 519 -6.68 -29.87 -17.12
N ASN A 520 -6.73 -30.72 -16.10
CA ASN A 520 -7.95 -31.29 -15.56
C ASN A 520 -8.67 -30.38 -14.55
N MET A 521 -7.96 -29.42 -13.95
CA MET A 521 -8.55 -28.36 -13.13
C MET A 521 -9.20 -27.30 -14.04
N ARG A 522 -10.49 -27.51 -14.35
CA ARG A 522 -11.36 -26.55 -15.04
C ARG A 522 -12.12 -25.68 -14.06
#